data_AF-A0AA85EIK2-F1
#
_entry.id   AF-A0AA85EIK2-F1
#
_cell.length_a   1.000
_cell.length_b   1.000
_cell.length_c   1.000
_cell.angle_alpha   90.00
_cell.angle_beta   90.00
_cell.angle_gamma   90.00
#
_symmetry.space_group_name_H-M   'P 1'
#
loop_
_entity.id
_entity.type
_entity.pdbx_description
1 polymer ?
#
loop_
_entity_poly.entity_id
_entity_poly.type
_entity_poly.pdbx_seq_one_letter_code
_entity_poly.pdbx_strand_id
1 'polypeptide(L)'
;MNPSLIKEREAFLKRAMAIPVVEKPKSNYSGASEEKGAVTSVHRRGPPLVSAVSELRSLELKPQLQGKFAVLSRIVKYMKQRHLEGDTHPLSVEEILEEAVLHDTPPATVKWLEEEALPNNPKIRVTTDAKFVFKPRYDIRTRKDLYQLLRRQELKGLGGIYLDDLTESVPDVEKILNFAHFGPIFL
;
A
#
# COMPACT_ATOMS: atom_id res chain seq x y z
N MET A 1 41.76 8.17 15.77
CA MET A 1 40.43 8.03 16.41
C MET A 1 40.09 9.33 17.12
N ASN A 2 38.89 9.89 16.91
CA ASN A 2 38.49 11.15 17.56
C ASN A 2 38.28 10.93 19.07
N PRO A 3 38.97 11.66 19.96
CA PRO A 3 38.97 11.41 21.40
C PRO A 3 37.58 11.61 22.06
N SER A 4 36.76 12.49 21.50
CA SER A 4 35.40 12.76 21.99
C SER A 4 34.46 11.55 21.85
N LEU A 5 34.60 10.76 20.79
CA LEU A 5 33.76 9.58 20.56
C LEU A 5 34.06 8.44 21.54
N ILE A 6 35.32 8.33 21.98
CA ILE A 6 35.74 7.33 22.97
C ILE A 6 35.15 7.67 24.34
N LYS A 7 35.18 8.96 24.71
CA LYS A 7 34.65 9.46 25.97
C LYS A 7 33.14 9.26 26.10
N GLU A 8 32.39 9.51 25.03
CA GLU A 8 30.93 9.27 25.00
C GLU A 8 30.60 7.78 25.09
N ARG A 9 31.36 6.92 24.38
CA ARG A 9 31.22 5.47 24.44
C ARG A 9 31.44 4.93 25.86
N GLU A 10 32.48 5.39 26.55
CA GLU A 10 32.80 4.99 27.92
C GLU A 10 31.73 5.46 28.92
N ALA A 11 31.25 6.69 28.78
CA ALA A 11 30.19 7.23 29.63
C ALA A 11 28.87 6.46 29.47
N PHE A 12 28.54 6.05 28.24
CA PHE A 12 27.36 5.24 27.95
C PHE A 12 27.45 3.84 28.57
N LEU A 13 28.58 3.14 28.36
CA LEU A 13 28.82 1.82 28.95
C LEU A 13 28.74 1.85 30.47
N LYS A 14 29.36 2.85 31.10
CA LYS A 14 29.35 3.02 32.56
C LYS A 14 27.94 3.22 33.11
N ARG A 15 27.07 3.92 32.37
CA ARG A 15 25.68 4.15 32.77
C ARG A 15 24.80 2.91 32.60
N ALA A 16 25.01 2.15 31.53
CA ALA A 16 24.28 0.91 31.28
C ALA A 16 24.61 -0.17 32.33
N MET A 17 25.88 -0.28 32.73
CA MET A 17 26.33 -1.21 33.78
C MET A 17 25.80 -0.86 35.18
N ALA A 18 25.41 0.40 35.41
CA ALA A 18 24.87 0.87 36.68
C ALA A 18 23.34 0.67 36.82
N ILE A 19 22.68 0.07 35.82
CA ILE A 19 21.23 -0.21 35.89
C ILE A 19 21.04 -1.55 36.63
N PRO A 20 20.41 -1.57 37.82
CA PRO A 20 20.12 -2.82 38.51
C PRO A 20 19.08 -3.63 37.73
N VAL A 21 19.40 -4.90 37.46
CA VAL A 21 18.49 -5.86 36.83
C VAL A 21 17.39 -6.24 37.83
N VAL A 22 16.13 -6.01 37.46
CA VAL A 22 14.96 -6.49 38.20
C VAL A 22 14.44 -7.75 37.53
N GLU A 23 14.65 -8.91 38.15
CA GLU A 23 14.04 -10.17 37.72
C GLU A 23 12.57 -10.22 38.14
N LYS A 24 11.68 -10.59 37.21
CA LYS A 24 10.29 -10.96 37.52
C LYS A 24 9.97 -12.35 36.95
N PRO A 25 9.18 -13.16 37.70
CA PRO A 25 9.16 -14.61 37.59
C PRO A 25 8.36 -15.14 36.40
N LYS A 26 8.69 -16.36 35.95
CA LYS A 26 7.99 -17.12 34.92
C LYS A 26 6.60 -17.54 35.41
N SER A 27 5.53 -17.24 34.65
CA SER A 27 4.20 -17.83 34.86
C SER A 27 3.83 -18.75 33.69
N ASN A 28 3.86 -20.06 33.97
CA ASN A 28 3.10 -21.07 33.23
C ASN A 28 1.59 -20.86 33.50
N TYR A 29 0.74 -20.95 32.48
CA TYR A 29 -0.36 -21.94 32.39
C TYR A 29 -1.39 -21.60 31.30
N SER A 30 -1.86 -22.68 30.67
CA SER A 30 -3.03 -22.84 29.81
C SER A 30 -4.36 -22.80 30.57
N GLY A 31 -5.43 -22.34 29.91
CA GLY A 31 -6.79 -22.91 30.06
C GLY A 31 -7.92 -21.99 30.57
N ALA A 32 -8.92 -21.80 29.68
CA ALA A 32 -10.38 -21.81 29.86
C ALA A 32 -11.17 -20.70 30.61
N SER A 33 -12.21 -20.24 29.88
CA SER A 33 -13.59 -19.84 30.24
C SER A 33 -13.92 -18.61 31.11
N GLU A 34 -14.55 -17.64 30.41
CA GLU A 34 -15.88 -17.05 30.62
C GLU A 34 -16.31 -16.32 31.93
N GLU A 35 -16.95 -15.16 31.70
CA GLU A 35 -17.96 -14.42 32.49
C GLU A 35 -17.59 -13.24 33.42
N LYS A 36 -18.07 -12.05 32.99
CA LYS A 36 -18.70 -10.93 33.75
C LYS A 36 -17.88 -10.11 34.76
N GLY A 37 -17.90 -8.79 34.59
CA GLY A 37 -17.67 -7.83 35.67
C GLY A 37 -17.13 -6.48 35.22
N ALA A 38 -17.84 -5.40 35.55
CA ALA A 38 -17.65 -4.06 35.01
C ALA A 38 -16.61 -3.19 35.76
N VAL A 39 -16.08 -2.21 35.02
CA VAL A 39 -15.48 -0.91 35.43
C VAL A 39 -14.27 -0.92 36.37
N THR A 40 -13.12 -0.42 35.90
CA THR A 40 -12.53 0.86 36.35
C THR A 40 -11.20 1.18 35.65
N SER A 41 -11.11 2.46 35.26
CA SER A 41 -9.99 3.30 34.87
C SER A 41 -8.56 2.87 35.26
N VAL A 42 -7.60 3.24 34.40
CA VAL A 42 -6.24 3.76 34.68
C VAL A 42 -5.14 3.08 33.83
N HIS A 43 -4.85 3.73 32.70
CA HIS A 43 -3.49 4.04 32.21
C HIS A 43 -2.47 2.88 32.08
N ARG A 44 -2.59 2.06 31.02
CA ARG A 44 -1.49 1.19 30.57
C ARG A 44 -0.49 2.00 29.75
N ARG A 45 0.56 2.49 30.43
CA ARG A 45 1.80 2.97 29.78
C ARG A 45 2.54 1.77 29.18
N GLY A 46 2.66 1.77 27.86
CA GLY A 46 3.46 0.81 27.11
C GLY A 46 4.99 1.02 27.27
N PRO A 47 5.80 0.10 26.72
CA PRO A 47 7.25 0.01 26.96
C PRO A 47 8.04 1.21 26.38
N PRO A 48 9.25 1.51 26.89
CA PRO A 48 9.99 2.69 26.48
C PRO A 48 10.55 2.55 25.06
N LEU A 49 10.38 3.62 24.29
CA LEU A 49 10.85 3.78 22.91
C LEU A 49 12.37 3.68 22.83
N VAL A 50 12.86 2.63 22.17
CA VAL A 50 14.18 2.60 21.54
C VAL A 50 14.02 2.73 20.02
N SER A 51 13.54 3.89 19.56
CA SER A 51 13.65 4.31 18.14
C SER A 51 13.42 5.82 17.90
N ALA A 52 13.60 6.70 18.90
CA ALA A 52 13.16 8.09 18.76
C ALA A 52 14.07 8.97 17.85
N VAL A 53 15.32 8.57 17.57
CA VAL A 53 16.24 9.42 16.79
C VAL A 53 16.07 9.23 15.28
N SER A 54 15.65 8.05 14.83
CA SER A 54 15.28 7.82 13.42
C SER A 54 13.84 8.27 13.13
N GLU A 55 12.96 8.28 14.14
CA GLU A 55 11.58 8.73 13.98
C GLU A 55 11.42 10.24 13.87
N LEU A 56 12.31 11.04 14.46
CA LEU A 56 12.22 12.51 14.38
C LEU A 56 12.30 13.02 12.92
N ARG A 57 13.21 12.47 12.10
CA ARG A 57 13.24 12.80 10.66
C ARG A 57 12.05 12.24 9.88
N SER A 58 11.47 11.12 10.31
CA SER A 58 10.28 10.53 9.67
C SER A 58 8.97 11.22 10.07
N LEU A 59 8.93 11.93 11.20
CA LEU A 59 7.74 12.64 11.70
C LEU A 59 7.53 13.98 11.01
N GLU A 60 8.60 14.70 10.64
CA GLU A 60 8.50 15.96 9.87
C GLU A 60 8.19 15.74 8.39
N LEU A 61 8.51 14.57 7.82
CA LEU A 61 8.17 14.23 6.43
C LEU A 61 6.72 13.73 6.27
N LYS A 62 6.08 13.27 7.35
CA LYS A 62 4.73 12.66 7.30
C LYS A 62 3.63 13.63 6.83
N PRO A 63 3.51 14.88 7.34
CA PRO A 63 2.46 15.80 6.90
C PRO A 63 2.60 16.22 5.42
N GLN A 64 3.85 16.43 4.97
CA GLN A 64 4.10 16.89 3.61
C GLN A 64 3.89 15.78 2.56
N LEU A 65 4.20 14.54 2.91
CA LEU A 65 3.94 13.39 2.04
C LEU A 65 2.46 12.97 2.04
N GLN A 66 1.71 13.21 3.12
CA GLN A 66 0.27 12.90 3.17
C GLN A 66 -0.51 13.59 2.05
N GLY A 67 -0.23 14.86 1.77
CA GLY A 67 -0.85 15.58 0.66
C GLY A 67 -0.48 14.98 -0.70
N LYS A 68 0.79 14.63 -0.91
CA LYS A 68 1.28 14.02 -2.16
C LYS A 68 0.64 12.66 -2.43
N PHE A 69 0.56 11.81 -1.40
CA PHE A 69 -0.06 10.49 -1.53
C PHE A 69 -1.59 10.56 -1.68
N ALA A 70 -2.24 11.58 -1.10
CA ALA A 70 -3.67 11.82 -1.33
C ALA A 70 -3.95 12.17 -2.80
N VAL A 71 -3.14 13.07 -3.38
CA VAL A 71 -3.20 13.42 -4.81
C VAL A 71 -2.94 12.19 -5.68
N LEU A 72 -1.87 11.43 -5.42
CA LEU A 72 -1.57 10.20 -6.15
C LEU A 72 -2.72 9.19 -6.08
N SER A 73 -3.29 8.98 -4.90
CA SER A 73 -4.41 8.05 -4.71
C SER A 73 -5.63 8.48 -5.52
N ARG A 74 -5.90 9.80 -5.59
CA ARG A 74 -6.98 10.36 -6.41
C ARG A 74 -6.73 10.15 -7.90
N ILE A 75 -5.50 10.37 -8.36
CA ILE A 75 -5.07 10.12 -9.75
C ILE A 75 -5.26 8.65 -10.13
N VAL A 76 -4.76 7.72 -9.31
CA VAL A 76 -4.89 6.27 -9.59
C VAL A 76 -6.35 5.86 -9.63
N LYS A 77 -7.19 6.39 -8.72
CA LYS A 77 -8.63 6.12 -8.72
C LYS A 77 -9.30 6.66 -9.99
N TYR A 78 -8.92 7.86 -10.42
CA TYR A 78 -9.41 8.47 -11.66
C TYR A 78 -9.02 7.65 -12.90
N MET A 79 -7.76 7.25 -12.99
CA MET A 79 -7.23 6.41 -14.08
C MET A 79 -7.93 5.04 -14.13
N LYS A 80 -8.18 4.43 -12.97
CA LYS A 80 -8.96 3.19 -12.89
C LYS A 80 -10.39 3.38 -13.39
N GLN A 81 -11.05 4.45 -12.98
CA GLN A 81 -12.44 4.74 -13.37
C GLN A 81 -12.57 4.85 -14.89
N ARG A 82 -11.69 5.63 -15.53
CA ARG A 82 -11.68 5.78 -16.99
C ARG A 82 -11.43 4.47 -17.73
N HIS A 83 -10.50 3.65 -17.24
CA HIS A 83 -10.26 2.32 -17.80
C HIS A 83 -11.53 1.45 -17.77
N LEU A 84 -12.30 1.50 -16.68
CA LEU A 84 -13.57 0.77 -16.55
C LEU A 84 -14.66 1.36 -17.45
N GLU A 85 -14.62 2.64 -17.75
CA GLU A 85 -15.53 3.29 -18.71
C GLU A 85 -15.16 2.99 -20.18
N GLY A 86 -14.06 2.26 -20.42
CA GLY A 86 -13.56 1.92 -21.74
C GLY A 86 -12.61 2.97 -22.31
N ASP A 87 -12.30 4.02 -21.55
CA ASP A 87 -11.43 5.08 -21.96
C ASP A 87 -9.97 4.82 -21.57
N THR A 88 -9.16 4.45 -22.55
CA THR A 88 -7.77 3.99 -22.35
C THR A 88 -6.74 4.86 -23.07
N HIS A 89 -7.13 6.08 -23.50
CA HIS A 89 -6.20 6.98 -24.15
C HIS A 89 -5.12 7.48 -23.16
N PRO A 90 -3.85 7.62 -23.61
CA PRO A 90 -2.78 8.14 -22.76
C PRO A 90 -2.96 9.62 -22.43
N LEU A 91 -2.67 9.99 -21.19
CA LEU A 91 -2.69 11.38 -20.73
C LEU A 91 -1.38 11.86 -20.11
N SER A 92 -1.08 13.15 -20.22
CA SER A 92 -0.05 13.84 -19.45
C SER A 92 -0.50 14.08 -18.00
N VAL A 93 0.43 14.50 -17.15
CA VAL A 93 0.10 14.79 -15.75
C VAL A 93 -0.84 15.99 -15.64
N GLU A 94 -0.65 17.01 -16.47
CA GLU A 94 -1.53 18.18 -16.54
C GLU A 94 -2.94 17.78 -16.95
N GLU A 95 -3.08 17.00 -18.04
CA GLU A 95 -4.38 16.52 -18.51
C GLU A 95 -5.10 15.72 -17.40
N ILE A 96 -4.38 14.85 -16.68
CA ILE A 96 -4.92 14.09 -15.55
C ILE A 96 -5.37 15.00 -14.41
N LEU A 97 -4.57 16.02 -14.05
CA LEU A 97 -4.88 16.93 -12.95
C LEU A 97 -6.08 17.81 -13.27
N GLU A 98 -6.23 18.25 -14.52
CA GLU A 98 -7.38 18.99 -15.02
C GLU A 98 -8.65 18.13 -14.94
N GLU A 99 -8.63 16.93 -15.52
CA GLU A 99 -9.79 16.04 -15.51
C GLU A 99 -10.16 15.53 -14.10
N ALA A 100 -9.18 15.31 -13.23
CA ALA A 100 -9.40 14.90 -11.85
C ALA A 100 -9.82 16.06 -10.92
N VAL A 101 -9.90 17.30 -11.43
CA VAL A 101 -10.22 18.53 -10.68
C VAL A 101 -9.22 18.78 -9.54
N LEU A 102 -7.93 18.59 -9.83
CA LEU A 102 -6.79 18.73 -8.91
C LEU A 102 -5.88 19.92 -9.28
N HIS A 103 -6.46 20.99 -9.82
CA HIS A 103 -5.74 22.18 -10.32
C HIS A 103 -4.97 22.96 -9.24
N ASP A 104 -5.33 22.81 -7.95
CA ASP A 104 -4.62 23.44 -6.82
C ASP A 104 -3.38 22.65 -6.35
N THR A 105 -2.92 21.68 -7.14
CA THR A 105 -1.74 20.88 -6.80
C THR A 105 -0.47 21.73 -6.93
N PRO A 106 0.37 21.84 -5.88
CA PRO A 106 1.56 22.67 -5.95
C PRO A 106 2.56 22.12 -6.99
N PRO A 107 3.34 22.99 -7.66
CA PRO A 107 4.23 22.58 -8.76
C PRO A 107 5.31 21.57 -8.33
N ALA A 108 5.72 21.62 -7.05
CA ALA A 108 6.64 20.64 -6.48
C ALA A 108 6.03 19.21 -6.39
N THR A 109 4.71 19.11 -6.26
CA THR A 109 4.01 17.82 -6.29
C THR A 109 3.81 17.34 -7.72
N VAL A 110 3.53 18.24 -8.68
CA VAL A 110 3.43 17.90 -10.11
C VAL A 110 4.73 17.28 -10.61
N LYS A 111 5.86 17.95 -10.36
CA LYS A 111 7.18 17.43 -10.72
C LYS A 111 7.47 16.06 -10.09
N TRP A 112 7.09 15.87 -8.83
CA TRP A 112 7.23 14.58 -8.14
C TRP A 112 6.34 13.49 -8.77
N LEU A 113 5.14 13.82 -9.26
CA LEU A 113 4.27 12.88 -9.96
C LEU A 113 4.89 12.41 -11.28
N GLU A 114 5.44 13.34 -12.07
CA GLU A 114 6.05 13.08 -13.37
C GLU A 114 7.33 12.25 -13.28
N GLU A 115 8.27 12.65 -12.41
CA GLU A 115 9.61 12.07 -12.36
C GLU A 115 9.67 10.80 -11.51
N GLU A 116 8.83 10.69 -10.48
CA GLU A 116 8.98 9.66 -9.45
C GLU A 116 7.71 8.83 -9.24
N ALA A 117 6.56 9.46 -8.96
CA ALA A 117 5.41 8.73 -8.44
C ALA A 117 4.69 7.89 -9.50
N LEU A 118 4.41 8.46 -10.68
CA LEU A 118 3.69 7.75 -11.75
C LEU A 118 4.55 6.68 -12.44
N PRO A 119 5.84 6.92 -12.76
CA PRO A 119 6.69 5.89 -13.35
C PRO A 119 6.94 4.69 -12.43
N ASN A 120 7.02 4.92 -11.11
CA ASN A 120 7.23 3.84 -10.12
C ASN A 120 5.95 3.11 -9.71
N ASN A 121 4.77 3.55 -10.17
CA ASN A 121 3.51 2.94 -9.77
C ASN A 121 3.17 1.70 -10.62
N PRO A 122 3.01 0.50 -10.03
CA PRO A 122 2.70 -0.71 -10.79
C PRO A 122 1.34 -0.68 -11.50
N LYS A 123 0.43 0.21 -11.09
CA LYS A 123 -0.89 0.42 -11.68
C LYS A 123 -0.90 1.40 -12.84
N ILE A 124 0.24 2.00 -13.17
CA ILE A 124 0.40 2.94 -14.27
C ILE A 124 1.43 2.40 -15.26
N ARG A 125 1.20 2.62 -16.54
CA ARG A 125 2.15 2.35 -17.62
C ARG A 125 2.53 3.67 -18.30
N VAL A 126 3.82 3.87 -18.49
CA VAL A 126 4.36 5.02 -19.23
C VAL A 126 4.43 4.66 -20.72
N THR A 127 3.90 5.55 -21.56
CA THR A 127 3.93 5.48 -23.03
C THR A 127 5.20 6.16 -23.56
N THR A 128 5.59 5.90 -24.80
CA THR A 128 6.76 6.52 -25.46
C THR A 128 6.76 8.05 -25.41
N ASP A 129 5.57 8.65 -25.37
CA ASP A 129 5.38 10.10 -25.46
C ASP A 129 5.34 10.76 -24.07
N ALA A 130 5.92 10.11 -23.05
CA ALA A 130 5.86 10.52 -21.64
C ALA A 130 4.42 10.65 -21.07
N LYS A 131 3.44 9.99 -21.70
CA LYS A 131 2.05 9.92 -21.25
C LYS A 131 1.77 8.68 -20.42
N PHE A 132 0.77 8.73 -19.56
CA PHE A 132 0.42 7.69 -18.61
C PHE A 132 -0.92 7.03 -18.96
N VAL A 133 -0.97 5.70 -18.79
CA VAL A 133 -2.17 4.88 -19.01
C VAL A 133 -2.35 3.95 -17.81
N PHE A 134 -3.59 3.67 -17.43
CA PHE A 134 -3.88 2.68 -16.39
C PHE A 134 -3.42 1.28 -16.80
N LYS A 135 -2.79 0.56 -15.88
CA LYS A 135 -2.34 -0.82 -16.04
C LYS A 135 -3.11 -1.71 -15.06
N PRO A 136 -4.16 -2.42 -15.52
CA PRO A 136 -4.87 -3.38 -14.68
C PRO A 136 -3.96 -4.55 -14.29
N ARG A 137 -4.34 -5.30 -13.25
CA ARG A 137 -3.60 -6.52 -12.86
C ARG A 137 -3.61 -7.56 -13.97
N TYR A 138 -4.74 -7.68 -14.66
CA TYR A 138 -4.91 -8.56 -15.80
C TYR A 138 -5.43 -7.72 -16.98
N ASP A 139 -4.76 -7.76 -18.13
CA ASP A 139 -5.27 -7.16 -19.36
C ASP A 139 -6.26 -8.14 -20.00
N ILE A 140 -7.51 -8.11 -19.52
CA ILE A 140 -8.60 -8.95 -20.00
C ILE A 140 -9.56 -8.03 -20.74
N ARG A 141 -9.72 -8.23 -22.05
CA ARG A 141 -10.67 -7.44 -22.85
C ARG A 141 -11.81 -8.30 -23.35
N THR A 142 -11.53 -9.57 -23.60
CA THR A 142 -12.47 -10.53 -24.17
C THR A 142 -12.69 -11.70 -23.21
N ARG A 143 -13.85 -12.36 -23.33
CA ARG A 143 -14.13 -13.65 -22.65
C ARG A 143 -13.03 -14.70 -22.90
N LYS A 144 -12.45 -14.71 -24.11
CA LYS A 144 -11.35 -15.61 -24.46
C LYS A 144 -10.11 -15.36 -23.61
N ASP A 145 -9.80 -14.09 -23.29
CA ASP A 145 -8.64 -13.72 -22.48
C ASP A 145 -8.83 -14.18 -21.04
N LEU A 146 -10.06 -14.04 -20.51
CA LEU A 146 -10.42 -14.56 -19.19
C LEU A 146 -10.25 -16.08 -19.13
N TYR A 147 -10.74 -16.81 -20.15
CA TYR A 147 -10.57 -18.26 -20.23
C TYR A 147 -9.11 -18.67 -20.31
N GLN A 148 -8.30 -17.98 -21.12
CA GLN A 148 -6.85 -18.23 -21.22
C GLN A 148 -6.14 -17.95 -19.89
N LEU A 149 -6.54 -16.89 -19.18
CA LEU A 149 -6.01 -16.56 -17.86
C LEU A 149 -6.28 -17.69 -16.87
N LEU A 150 -7.52 -18.16 -16.77
CA LEU A 150 -7.92 -19.25 -15.89
C LEU A 150 -7.21 -20.55 -16.24
N ARG A 151 -7.13 -20.90 -17.52
CA ARG A 151 -6.41 -22.10 -17.98
C ARG A 151 -4.92 -22.04 -17.61
N ARG A 152 -4.29 -20.87 -17.74
CA ARG A 152 -2.90 -20.68 -17.34
C ARG A 152 -2.71 -20.80 -15.83
N GLN A 153 -3.68 -20.33 -15.05
CA GLN A 153 -3.67 -20.40 -13.59
C GLN A 153 -3.75 -21.86 -13.11
N GLU A 154 -4.65 -22.64 -13.71
CA GLU A 154 -4.79 -24.09 -13.49
C GLU A 154 -3.51 -24.83 -13.89
N LEU A 155 -2.98 -24.61 -15.10
CA LEU A 155 -1.77 -25.28 -15.59
C LEU A 155 -0.54 -25.00 -14.71
N LYS A 156 -0.48 -23.82 -14.09
CA LYS A 156 0.61 -23.44 -13.19
C LYS A 156 0.35 -23.80 -11.72
N GLY A 157 -0.84 -24.28 -11.38
CA GLY A 157 -1.23 -24.59 -10.00
C GLY A 157 -1.26 -23.35 -9.08
N LEU A 158 -1.57 -22.16 -9.63
CA LEU A 158 -1.53 -20.89 -8.89
C LEU A 158 -2.81 -20.62 -8.06
N GLY A 159 -3.76 -21.55 -8.04
CA GLY A 159 -5.01 -21.44 -7.29
C GLY A 159 -6.04 -20.51 -7.94
N GLY A 160 -6.96 -19.96 -7.14
CA GLY A 160 -8.03 -19.08 -7.61
C GLY A 160 -7.57 -17.65 -7.91
N ILE A 161 -8.44 -16.88 -8.58
CA ILE A 161 -8.28 -15.44 -8.82
C ILE A 161 -9.38 -14.71 -8.06
N TYR A 162 -9.03 -13.67 -7.33
CA TYR A 162 -10.00 -12.85 -6.60
C TYR A 162 -10.93 -12.11 -7.56
N LEU A 163 -12.22 -12.09 -7.22
CA LEU A 163 -13.21 -11.36 -8.02
C LEU A 163 -12.91 -9.86 -8.07
N ASP A 164 -12.41 -9.29 -6.98
CA ASP A 164 -11.99 -7.88 -6.91
C ASP A 164 -10.87 -7.53 -7.91
N ASP A 165 -9.94 -8.46 -8.15
CA ASP A 165 -8.87 -8.26 -9.13
C ASP A 165 -9.43 -8.30 -10.57
N LEU A 166 -10.53 -9.03 -10.80
CA LEU A 166 -11.21 -9.09 -12.09
C LEU A 166 -12.12 -7.87 -12.32
N THR A 167 -12.86 -7.41 -11.30
CA THR A 167 -13.70 -6.20 -11.38
C THR A 167 -12.87 -4.92 -11.56
N GLU A 168 -11.62 -4.92 -11.08
CA GLU A 168 -10.68 -3.85 -11.39
C GLU A 168 -10.17 -3.90 -12.83
N SER A 169 -10.10 -5.09 -13.42
CA SER A 169 -9.48 -5.32 -14.72
C SER A 169 -10.46 -5.12 -15.88
N VAL A 170 -11.73 -5.48 -15.70
CA VAL A 170 -12.75 -5.51 -16.76
C VAL A 170 -14.06 -4.88 -16.30
N PRO A 171 -14.71 -4.05 -17.14
CA PRO A 171 -16.09 -3.64 -16.88
C PRO A 171 -17.03 -4.85 -16.91
N ASP A 172 -18.08 -4.80 -16.09
CA ASP A 172 -19.17 -5.78 -16.08
C ASP A 172 -18.73 -7.26 -15.95
N VAL A 173 -17.78 -7.55 -15.05
CA VAL A 173 -17.28 -8.93 -14.86
C VAL A 173 -18.40 -9.94 -14.61
N GLU A 174 -19.45 -9.53 -13.89
CA GLU A 174 -20.60 -10.37 -13.56
C GLU A 174 -21.36 -10.83 -14.80
N LYS A 175 -21.48 -9.98 -15.82
CA LYS A 175 -22.08 -10.38 -17.10
C LYS A 175 -21.21 -11.46 -17.74
N ILE A 176 -19.89 -11.26 -17.76
CA ILE A 176 -18.95 -12.21 -18.36
C ILE A 176 -19.02 -13.57 -17.64
N LEU A 177 -19.12 -13.56 -16.30
CA LEU A 177 -19.24 -14.77 -15.48
C LEU A 177 -20.58 -15.47 -15.66
N ASN A 178 -21.70 -14.73 -15.69
CA ASN A 178 -23.03 -15.33 -15.89
C ASN A 178 -23.19 -15.95 -17.28
N PHE A 179 -22.59 -15.37 -18.32
CA PHE A 179 -22.61 -15.92 -19.67
C PHE A 179 -21.60 -17.04 -19.90
N ALA A 180 -20.54 -17.06 -19.12
CA ALA A 180 -19.57 -18.12 -19.19
C ALA A 180 -20.02 -19.23 -18.25
N HIS A 181 -20.61 -20.26 -18.84
CA HIS A 181 -20.81 -21.56 -18.20
C HIS A 181 -19.42 -22.19 -17.98
N PHE A 182 -18.59 -21.55 -17.17
CA PHE A 182 -17.41 -22.14 -16.59
C PHE A 182 -17.94 -23.32 -15.76
N GLY A 183 -17.35 -24.50 -15.93
CA GLY A 183 -17.64 -25.64 -15.06
C GLY A 183 -17.29 -25.33 -13.60
N PRO A 184 -17.20 -26.33 -12.71
CA PRO A 184 -17.01 -26.14 -11.27
C PRO A 184 -15.60 -25.62 -10.89
N ILE A 185 -15.21 -24.47 -11.42
CA ILE A 185 -13.88 -23.86 -11.37
C ILE A 185 -13.86 -22.69 -10.38
N PHE A 186 -15.03 -22.23 -9.92
CA PHE A 186 -15.16 -21.23 -8.86
C PHE A 186 -15.52 -21.93 -7.53
N LEU A 187 -14.49 -22.33 -6.79
CA LEU A 187 -14.57 -22.73 -5.37
C LEU A 187 -13.57 -21.90 -4.56
#